data_AF-A0A2S0VN73-F1
#
_entry.id   AF-A0A2S0VN73-F1
#
_cell.length_a   1.000
_cell.length_b   1.000
_cell.length_c   1.000
_cell.angle_alpha   90.00
_cell.angle_beta   90.00
_cell.angle_gamma   90.00
#
_symmetry.space_group_name_H-M   'P 1'
#
loop_
_entity.id
_entity.type
_entity.pdbx_description
1 polymer ?
#
loop_
_entity_poly.entity_id
_entity_poly.type
_entity_poly.pdbx_seq_one_letter_code
_entity_poly.pdbx_strand_id
1 'polypeptide(L)'
;MAIGANGAIKHWQFDASRFFDVSANYQKALNHLADTIAISTQANPLYFIHMGPPEFFYRVVEKVVQAGKTESLNHVYIISHSGYNDTHLRRGDPKYDKNPVADNQKHHTLQQAIALSGNRLKYKRIRDQNGEWDPNLLWNSKHNWQVWQWMKSHEDQTIGWIYERMKRHPDNVADCSDAGMLYYLFTGDEYGSPEKFKQFLGKGVMAKG
;
A
#
# COMPACT_ATOMS: atom_id res chain seq x y z
N MET A 1 -11.09 4.74 2.11
CA MET A 1 -9.70 5.22 2.26
C MET A 1 -9.59 6.55 3.02
N ALA A 2 -10.26 7.64 2.60
CA ALA A 2 -10.16 8.95 3.27
C ALA A 2 -10.38 8.94 4.81
N ILE A 3 -11.36 8.17 5.30
CA ILE A 3 -11.60 8.05 6.75
C ILE A 3 -10.41 7.42 7.48
N GLY A 4 -9.70 6.48 6.84
CA GLY A 4 -8.48 5.88 7.39
C GLY A 4 -7.38 6.91 7.56
N ALA A 5 -7.10 7.69 6.51
CA ALA A 5 -6.12 8.79 6.55
C ALA A 5 -6.45 9.84 7.63
N ASN A 6 -7.70 10.30 7.69
CA ASN A 6 -8.15 11.26 8.70
C ASN A 6 -8.03 10.71 10.13
N GLY A 7 -8.28 9.41 10.31
CA GLY A 7 -8.08 8.77 11.59
C GLY A 7 -6.61 8.69 11.99
N ALA A 8 -5.70 8.44 11.05
CA ALA A 8 -4.26 8.45 11.33
C ALA A 8 -3.77 9.83 11.78
N ILE A 9 -4.26 10.90 11.14
CA ILE A 9 -4.00 12.29 11.56
C ILE A 9 -4.56 12.53 12.97
N LYS A 10 -5.81 12.13 13.21
CA LYS A 10 -6.50 12.39 14.49
C LYS A 10 -5.92 11.61 15.67
N HIS A 11 -5.62 10.32 15.48
CA HIS A 11 -5.28 9.39 16.55
C HIS A 11 -3.78 9.23 16.76
N TRP A 12 -2.97 9.40 15.71
CA TRP A 12 -1.51 9.21 15.76
C TRP A 12 -0.72 10.42 15.24
N GLN A 13 -1.38 11.57 15.10
CA GLN A 13 -0.74 12.87 14.79
C GLN A 13 0.10 12.87 13.51
N PHE A 14 -0.25 12.02 12.53
CA PHE A 14 0.40 12.07 11.23
C PHE A 14 0.21 13.45 10.59
N ASP A 15 1.27 13.94 9.94
CA ASP A 15 1.25 15.21 9.22
C ASP A 15 0.22 15.16 8.07
N ALA A 16 -0.85 15.94 8.24
CA ALA A 16 -1.94 16.02 7.28
C ALA A 16 -1.47 16.45 5.87
N SER A 17 -0.37 17.21 5.78
CA SER A 17 0.18 17.67 4.50
C SER A 17 0.78 16.54 3.64
N ARG A 18 0.97 15.35 4.24
CA ARG A 18 1.49 14.15 3.57
C ARG A 18 0.41 13.27 2.93
N PHE A 19 -0.87 13.56 3.18
CA PHE A 19 -1.97 12.80 2.60
C PHE A 19 -2.53 13.52 1.37
N PHE A 20 -2.60 12.79 0.26
CA PHE A 20 -3.15 13.29 -1.00
C PHE A 20 -4.26 12.36 -1.50
N ASP A 21 -5.44 12.93 -1.75
CA ASP A 21 -6.42 12.27 -2.61
C ASP A 21 -6.00 12.45 -4.07
N VAL A 22 -5.49 11.38 -4.69
CA VAL A 22 -5.02 11.41 -6.08
C VAL A 22 -6.14 11.73 -7.06
N SER A 23 -7.40 11.40 -6.75
CA SER A 23 -8.54 11.71 -7.62
C SER A 23 -8.91 13.19 -7.60
N ALA A 24 -8.72 13.85 -6.45
CA ALA A 24 -9.02 15.27 -6.29
C ALA A 24 -7.81 16.19 -6.57
N ASN A 25 -6.59 15.73 -6.26
CA ASN A 25 -5.37 16.53 -6.25
C ASN A 25 -4.22 15.86 -7.03
N TYR A 26 -4.54 15.29 -8.20
CA TYR A 26 -3.63 14.49 -9.02
C TYR A 26 -2.25 15.14 -9.20
N GLN A 27 -2.19 16.39 -9.70
CA GLN A 27 -0.93 17.05 -10.01
C GLN A 27 -0.07 17.28 -8.77
N LYS A 28 -0.70 17.59 -7.63
CA LYS A 28 0.00 17.79 -6.35
C LYS A 28 0.63 16.48 -5.87
N ALA A 29 -0.13 15.39 -5.91
CA ALA A 29 0.35 14.06 -5.53
C ALA A 29 1.48 13.58 -6.46
N LEU A 30 1.30 13.77 -7.78
CA LEU A 30 2.29 13.40 -8.81
C LEU A 30 3.62 14.14 -8.58
N ASN A 31 3.56 15.47 -8.42
CA ASN A 31 4.75 16.27 -8.18
C ASN A 31 5.41 15.89 -6.85
N HIS A 32 4.63 15.77 -5.77
CA HIS A 32 5.17 15.43 -4.45
C HIS A 32 5.94 14.10 -4.44
N LEU A 33 5.39 13.04 -5.04
CA LEU A 33 6.08 11.76 -5.08
C LEU A 33 7.28 11.78 -6.04
N ALA A 34 7.19 12.47 -7.18
CA ALA A 34 8.31 12.63 -8.10
C ALA A 34 9.48 13.40 -7.45
N ASP A 35 9.18 14.47 -6.72
CA ASP A 35 10.18 15.26 -5.97
C ASP A 35 10.80 14.43 -4.84
N THR A 36 9.99 13.62 -4.14
CA THR A 36 10.47 12.70 -3.10
C THR A 36 11.40 11.64 -3.68
N ILE A 37 11.07 11.08 -4.85
CA ILE A 37 11.96 10.14 -5.56
C ILE A 37 13.24 10.84 -5.98
N ALA A 38 13.16 12.05 -6.54
CA ALA A 38 14.32 12.77 -7.08
C ALA A 38 15.41 13.08 -6.05
N ILE A 39 15.06 13.10 -4.75
CA ILE A 39 16.01 13.29 -3.63
C ILE A 39 16.39 11.97 -2.92
N SER A 40 15.86 10.83 -3.37
CA SER A 40 16.16 9.53 -2.78
C SER A 40 17.63 9.14 -3.01
N THR A 41 18.25 8.60 -1.97
CA THR A 41 19.67 8.18 -1.99
C THR A 41 19.83 6.82 -1.32
N GLN A 42 21.02 6.23 -1.41
CA GLN A 42 21.30 4.97 -0.68
C GLN A 42 21.13 5.11 0.84
N ALA A 43 21.49 6.27 1.40
CA ALA A 43 21.37 6.53 2.84
C ALA A 43 19.95 6.95 3.26
N ASN A 44 19.15 7.47 2.33
CA ASN A 44 17.76 7.86 2.55
C ASN A 44 16.88 7.32 1.39
N PRO A 45 16.64 6.01 1.35
CA PRO A 45 15.87 5.40 0.28
C PRO A 45 14.37 5.65 0.46
N LEU A 46 13.63 5.58 -0.65
CA LEU A 46 12.17 5.58 -0.63
C LEU A 46 11.66 4.15 -0.67
N TYR A 47 10.77 3.80 0.26
CA TYR A 47 9.96 2.57 0.18
C TYR A 47 8.56 2.90 -0.32
N PHE A 48 8.19 2.33 -1.46
CA PHE A 48 6.88 2.46 -2.08
C PHE A 48 6.08 1.18 -1.84
N ILE A 49 5.02 1.28 -1.05
CA ILE A 49 4.09 0.16 -0.78
C ILE A 49 3.02 0.16 -1.88
N HIS A 50 3.05 -0.87 -2.72
CA HIS A 50 2.27 -0.94 -3.95
C HIS A 50 0.90 -1.60 -3.72
N MET A 51 -0.08 -0.78 -3.31
CA MET A 51 -1.43 -1.18 -2.88
C MET A 51 -2.47 -0.95 -3.98
N GLY A 52 -2.32 -1.60 -5.13
CA GLY A 52 -3.31 -1.57 -6.23
C GLY A 52 -2.74 -1.20 -7.59
N PRO A 53 -3.56 -0.71 -8.55
CA PRO A 53 -3.12 -0.52 -9.93
C PRO A 53 -1.93 0.43 -10.09
N PRO A 54 -0.93 0.11 -10.94
CA PRO A 54 0.35 0.83 -10.98
C PRO A 54 0.37 2.13 -11.80
N GLU A 55 -0.73 2.49 -12.47
CA GLU A 55 -0.76 3.65 -13.35
C GLU A 55 -0.26 4.95 -12.72
N PHE A 56 -0.67 5.25 -11.48
CA PHE A 56 -0.22 6.46 -10.81
C PHE A 56 1.31 6.44 -10.62
N PHE A 57 1.86 5.32 -10.17
CA PHE A 57 3.29 5.15 -9.98
C PHE A 57 4.07 5.19 -11.31
N TYR A 58 3.53 4.59 -12.38
CA TYR A 58 4.09 4.68 -13.72
C TYR A 58 4.30 6.13 -14.16
N ARG A 59 3.27 6.98 -14.01
CA ARG A 59 3.34 8.40 -14.37
C ARG A 59 4.33 9.20 -13.52
N VAL A 60 4.49 8.81 -12.25
CA VAL A 60 5.52 9.39 -11.39
C VAL A 60 6.91 9.04 -11.92
N VAL A 61 7.16 7.77 -12.26
CA VAL A 61 8.44 7.33 -12.85
C VAL A 61 8.71 8.06 -14.16
N GLU A 62 7.71 8.17 -15.03
CA GLU A 62 7.79 8.94 -16.28
C GLU A 62 8.25 10.38 -16.03
N LYS A 63 7.62 11.06 -15.06
CA LYS A 63 7.97 12.42 -14.69
C LYS A 63 9.41 12.54 -14.17
N VAL A 64 9.88 11.59 -13.35
CA VAL A 64 11.26 11.55 -12.84
C VAL A 64 12.27 11.36 -13.98
N VAL A 65 11.97 10.49 -14.94
CA VAL A 65 12.80 10.26 -16.14
C VAL A 65 12.85 11.52 -17.01
N GLN A 66 11.70 12.14 -17.29
CA GLN A 66 11.62 13.38 -18.07
C GLN A 66 12.36 14.55 -17.41
N ALA A 67 12.41 14.60 -16.07
CA ALA A 67 13.16 15.59 -15.32
C ALA A 67 14.68 15.32 -15.27
N GLY A 68 15.17 14.24 -15.91
CA GLY A 68 16.58 13.87 -15.90
C GLY A 68 17.10 13.38 -14.54
N LYS A 69 16.20 12.89 -13.66
CA LYS A 69 16.52 12.43 -12.31
C LYS A 69 16.55 10.91 -12.18
N THR A 70 16.75 10.21 -13.30
CA THR A 70 16.66 8.75 -13.41
C THR A 70 17.54 7.98 -12.42
N GLU A 71 18.72 8.51 -12.06
CA GLU A 71 19.62 7.84 -11.11
C GLU A 71 19.04 7.70 -9.69
N SER A 72 18.12 8.59 -9.30
CA SER A 72 17.43 8.49 -8.00
C SER A 72 16.55 7.24 -7.87
N LEU A 73 16.10 6.67 -9.00
CA LEU A 73 15.28 5.47 -9.05
C LEU A 73 16.02 4.22 -8.54
N ASN A 74 17.36 4.22 -8.53
CA ASN A 74 18.18 3.15 -7.92
C ASN A 74 17.96 3.01 -6.41
N HIS A 75 17.35 4.02 -5.79
CA HIS A 75 17.13 4.13 -4.35
C HIS A 75 15.65 4.02 -3.98
N VAL A 76 14.82 3.53 -4.90
CA VAL A 76 13.39 3.28 -4.66
C VAL A 76 13.16 1.77 -4.57
N TYR A 77 12.59 1.34 -3.44
CA TYR A 77 12.23 -0.04 -3.14
C TYR A 77 10.72 -0.19 -3.23
N ILE A 78 10.25 -1.15 -4.02
CA ILE A 78 8.83 -1.40 -4.24
C ILE A 78 8.47 -2.74 -3.61
N ILE A 79 7.46 -2.70 -2.73
CA ILE A 79 6.91 -3.90 -2.10
C ILE A 79 5.48 -4.10 -2.62
N SER A 80 5.21 -5.30 -3.13
CA SER A 80 3.89 -5.75 -3.58
C SER A 80 3.60 -7.13 -2.98
N HIS A 81 2.33 -7.53 -2.86
CA HIS A 81 1.97 -8.89 -2.44
C HIS A 81 1.19 -9.70 -3.46
N SER A 82 0.55 -9.07 -4.45
CA SER A 82 -0.37 -9.77 -5.35
C SER A 82 -0.07 -9.47 -6.81
N GLY A 83 -0.28 -10.48 -7.67
CA GLY A 83 -0.24 -10.27 -9.11
C GLY A 83 -1.28 -9.23 -9.57
N TYR A 84 -2.41 -9.14 -8.86
CA TYR A 84 -3.41 -8.10 -9.12
C TYR A 84 -2.83 -6.70 -8.98
N ASN A 85 -2.11 -6.40 -7.89
CA ASN A 85 -1.46 -5.10 -7.72
C ASN A 85 -0.46 -4.85 -8.86
N ASP A 86 0.33 -5.86 -9.24
CA ASP A 86 1.38 -5.70 -10.25
C ASP A 86 0.86 -5.49 -11.68
N THR A 87 -0.24 -6.15 -12.05
CA THR A 87 -0.66 -6.28 -13.46
C THR A 87 -2.02 -5.70 -13.78
N HIS A 88 -2.88 -5.42 -12.80
CA HIS A 88 -4.23 -4.96 -13.09
C HIS A 88 -4.22 -3.56 -13.72
N LEU A 89 -4.84 -3.44 -14.89
CA LEU A 89 -5.04 -2.17 -15.56
C LEU A 89 -6.42 -1.64 -15.21
N ARG A 90 -6.49 -0.46 -14.59
CA ARG A 90 -7.79 0.16 -14.31
C ARG A 90 -8.51 0.65 -15.57
N ARG A 91 -7.75 0.85 -16.66
CA ARG A 91 -8.22 1.20 -17.99
C ARG A 91 -7.34 0.46 -18.99
N GLY A 92 -7.94 -0.24 -19.93
CA GLY A 92 -7.29 -1.11 -20.90
C GLY A 92 -7.28 -2.59 -20.55
N ASP A 93 -7.88 -3.04 -19.44
CA ASP A 93 -7.91 -4.46 -19.06
C ASP A 93 -9.10 -5.16 -19.74
N PRO A 94 -8.87 -6.09 -20.70
CA PRO A 94 -9.94 -6.77 -21.41
C PRO A 94 -10.89 -7.57 -20.50
N LYS A 95 -10.46 -7.91 -19.28
CA LYS A 95 -11.27 -8.65 -18.32
C LYS A 95 -12.26 -7.76 -17.56
N TYR A 96 -11.96 -6.49 -17.36
CA TYR A 96 -12.76 -5.60 -16.50
C TYR A 96 -13.33 -4.37 -17.23
N ASP A 97 -12.73 -3.97 -18.35
CA ASP A 97 -13.19 -2.84 -19.14
C ASP A 97 -14.42 -3.21 -19.95
N LYS A 98 -15.57 -2.64 -19.58
CA LYS A 98 -16.82 -2.77 -20.35
C LYS A 98 -16.74 -2.10 -21.73
N ASN A 99 -15.85 -1.10 -21.86
CA ASN A 99 -15.62 -0.35 -23.09
C ASN A 99 -14.11 -0.34 -23.38
N PRO A 100 -13.62 -1.14 -24.34
CA PRO A 100 -12.22 -1.14 -24.71
C PRO A 100 -11.73 0.25 -25.11
N VAL A 101 -10.48 0.55 -24.78
CA VAL A 101 -9.82 1.81 -25.11
C VAL A 101 -8.68 1.58 -26.09
N ALA A 102 -8.31 2.62 -26.85
CA ALA A 102 -7.14 2.57 -27.71
C ALA A 102 -5.86 2.28 -26.92
N ASP A 103 -4.85 1.68 -27.56
CA ASP A 103 -3.60 1.26 -26.89
C ASP A 103 -2.90 2.42 -26.16
N ASN A 104 -2.90 3.62 -26.74
CA ASN A 104 -2.33 4.83 -26.15
C ASN A 104 -3.12 5.39 -24.95
N GLN A 105 -4.28 4.81 -24.64
CA GLN A 105 -5.11 5.17 -23.47
C GLN A 105 -5.11 4.07 -22.41
N LYS A 106 -4.46 2.93 -22.68
CA LYS A 106 -4.30 1.86 -21.69
C LYS A 106 -3.41 2.36 -20.56
N HIS A 107 -3.76 1.95 -19.36
CA HIS A 107 -2.88 2.08 -18.21
C HIS A 107 -1.72 1.09 -18.30
N HIS A 108 -0.75 1.29 -17.43
CA HIS A 108 0.48 0.53 -17.42
C HIS A 108 0.54 -0.42 -16.22
N THR A 109 1.30 -1.50 -16.39
CA THR A 109 1.68 -2.47 -15.37
C THR A 109 2.88 -1.98 -14.55
N LEU A 110 3.13 -2.61 -13.41
CA LEU A 110 4.32 -2.32 -12.59
C LEU A 110 5.61 -2.68 -13.36
N GLN A 111 5.58 -3.76 -14.14
CA GLN A 111 6.71 -4.16 -14.98
C GLN A 111 7.05 -3.08 -16.03
N GLN A 112 6.05 -2.41 -16.60
CA GLN A 112 6.28 -1.29 -17.51
C GLN A 112 6.90 -0.08 -16.79
N ALA A 113 6.52 0.20 -15.54
CA ALA A 113 7.16 1.25 -14.74
C ALA A 113 8.64 0.90 -14.44
N ILE A 114 8.93 -0.36 -14.12
CA ILE A 114 10.30 -0.86 -13.93
C ILE A 114 11.11 -0.74 -15.22
N ALA A 115 10.55 -1.15 -16.36
CA ALA A 115 11.20 -1.03 -17.66
C ALA A 115 11.47 0.45 -18.02
N LEU A 116 10.51 1.35 -17.78
CA LEU A 116 10.66 2.79 -18.01
C LEU A 116 11.79 3.40 -17.19
N SER A 117 12.02 2.90 -15.97
CA SER A 117 13.16 3.32 -15.13
C SER A 117 14.53 2.87 -15.66
N GLY A 118 14.59 2.07 -16.73
CA GLY A 118 15.78 1.35 -17.15
C GLY A 118 16.18 0.24 -16.17
N ASN A 119 15.18 -0.41 -15.55
CA ASN A 119 15.35 -1.48 -14.54
C ASN A 119 16.13 -1.04 -13.27
N ARG A 120 16.02 0.24 -12.87
CA ARG A 120 16.68 0.78 -11.68
C ARG A 120 15.90 0.55 -10.39
N LEU A 121 14.57 0.45 -10.49
CA LEU A 121 13.69 0.24 -9.34
C LEU A 121 13.92 -1.14 -8.70
N LYS A 122 13.97 -1.20 -7.37
CA LYS A 122 14.19 -2.44 -6.62
C LYS A 122 12.87 -3.06 -6.21
N TYR A 123 12.43 -4.07 -6.95
CA TYR A 123 11.13 -4.71 -6.74
C TYR A 123 11.22 -6.01 -5.95
N LYS A 124 10.30 -6.16 -4.98
CA LYS A 124 10.08 -7.40 -4.24
C LYS A 124 8.58 -7.67 -4.15
N ARG A 125 8.14 -8.79 -4.75
CA ARG A 125 6.86 -9.40 -4.41
C ARG A 125 7.04 -10.31 -3.21
N ILE A 126 6.37 -9.99 -2.11
CA ILE A 126 6.21 -10.92 -1.00
C ILE A 126 5.10 -11.91 -1.31
N ARG A 127 4.98 -12.96 -0.50
CA ARG A 127 3.84 -13.87 -0.55
C ARG A 127 2.53 -13.10 -0.57
N ASP A 128 1.55 -13.62 -1.32
CA ASP A 128 0.19 -13.10 -1.29
C ASP A 128 -0.36 -13.11 0.14
N GLN A 129 -0.74 -11.93 0.62
CA GLN A 129 -1.23 -11.67 1.98
C GLN A 129 -2.75 -11.89 2.16
N ASN A 130 -3.48 -12.34 1.13
CA ASN A 130 -4.90 -12.69 1.30
C ASN A 130 -5.04 -13.86 2.29
N GLY A 131 -4.54 -15.07 2.02
CA GLY A 131 -4.57 -16.15 3.03
C GLY A 131 -5.97 -16.66 3.42
N GLU A 132 -6.98 -16.38 2.61
CA GLU A 132 -8.40 -16.50 2.97
C GLU A 132 -8.89 -17.91 3.37
N TRP A 133 -8.05 -18.93 3.21
CA TRP A 133 -8.33 -20.32 3.55
C TRP A 133 -8.07 -20.66 5.03
N ASP A 134 -7.35 -19.81 5.77
CA ASP A 134 -7.10 -20.00 7.20
C ASP A 134 -7.17 -18.64 7.93
N PRO A 135 -8.16 -18.42 8.80
CA PRO A 135 -8.31 -17.15 9.51
C PRO A 135 -7.14 -16.82 10.44
N ASN A 136 -6.28 -17.79 10.78
CA ASN A 136 -5.12 -17.59 11.64
C ASN A 136 -3.85 -17.26 10.85
N LEU A 137 -3.91 -17.19 9.52
CA LEU A 137 -2.78 -16.87 8.66
C LEU A 137 -3.05 -15.60 7.89
N LEU A 138 -2.00 -14.81 7.69
CA LEU A 138 -2.01 -13.62 6.84
C LEU A 138 -3.10 -12.62 7.27
N TRP A 139 -3.74 -11.94 6.32
CA TRP A 139 -4.44 -10.69 6.57
C TRP A 139 -5.86 -10.64 5.98
N ASN A 140 -6.40 -11.78 5.54
CA ASN A 140 -7.82 -11.95 5.19
C ASN A 140 -8.42 -13.15 5.94
N SER A 141 -9.31 -12.88 6.90
CA SER A 141 -10.03 -13.93 7.65
C SER A 141 -11.49 -14.07 7.22
N LYS A 142 -11.87 -13.50 6.08
CA LYS A 142 -13.25 -13.41 5.58
C LYS A 142 -14.22 -12.96 6.68
N HIS A 143 -15.26 -13.74 6.93
CA HIS A 143 -16.28 -13.46 7.94
C HIS A 143 -15.87 -13.90 9.35
N ASN A 144 -14.71 -14.55 9.52
CA ASN A 144 -14.24 -14.94 10.84
C ASN A 144 -13.56 -13.75 11.54
N TRP A 145 -14.37 -13.03 12.32
CA TRP A 145 -13.90 -11.90 13.14
C TRP A 145 -13.29 -12.32 14.48
N GLN A 146 -13.35 -13.60 14.88
CA GLN A 146 -12.88 -14.05 16.21
C GLN A 146 -11.40 -13.74 16.44
N VAL A 147 -10.57 -13.95 15.40
CA VAL A 147 -9.13 -13.70 15.42
C VAL A 147 -8.75 -12.21 15.58
N TRP A 148 -9.72 -11.30 15.40
CA TRP A 148 -9.54 -9.85 15.53
C TRP A 148 -10.24 -9.26 16.76
N GLN A 149 -10.99 -10.05 17.54
CA GLN A 149 -11.80 -9.53 18.66
C GLN A 149 -10.97 -8.87 19.76
N TRP A 150 -9.72 -9.29 19.93
CA TRP A 150 -8.79 -8.72 20.90
C TRP A 150 -8.57 -7.21 20.69
N MET A 151 -8.73 -6.71 19.46
CA MET A 151 -8.57 -5.29 19.14
C MET A 151 -9.61 -4.42 19.86
N LYS A 152 -10.81 -4.95 20.13
CA LYS A 152 -11.91 -4.21 20.74
C LYS A 152 -11.64 -3.82 22.19
N SER A 153 -10.92 -4.68 22.92
CA SER A 153 -10.61 -4.51 24.33
C SER A 153 -9.12 -4.21 24.55
N HIS A 154 -8.43 -3.74 23.52
CA HIS A 154 -7.02 -3.41 23.59
C HIS A 154 -6.80 -2.18 24.51
N GLU A 155 -5.68 -2.15 25.24
CA GLU A 155 -5.34 -1.05 26.18
C GLU A 155 -5.31 0.30 25.45
N ASP A 156 -4.66 0.35 24.30
CA ASP A 156 -4.75 1.47 23.36
C ASP A 156 -6.09 1.44 22.60
N GLN A 157 -6.99 2.36 22.96
CA GLN A 157 -8.32 2.49 22.38
C GLN A 157 -8.30 2.81 20.87
N THR A 158 -7.20 3.34 20.33
CA THR A 158 -7.08 3.63 18.90
C THR A 158 -7.01 2.35 18.06
N ILE A 159 -6.60 1.22 18.66
CA ILE A 159 -6.65 -0.10 18.01
C ILE A 159 -8.11 -0.58 17.87
N GLY A 160 -8.96 -0.31 18.86
CA GLY A 160 -10.40 -0.57 18.74
C GLY A 160 -11.03 0.24 17.61
N TRP A 161 -10.54 1.45 17.34
CA TRP A 161 -10.97 2.23 16.18
C TRP A 161 -10.55 1.58 14.84
N ILE A 162 -9.35 0.99 14.73
CA ILE A 162 -8.92 0.24 13.53
C ILE A 162 -9.89 -0.92 13.26
N TYR A 163 -10.27 -1.66 14.30
CA TYR A 163 -11.22 -2.77 14.17
C TYR A 163 -12.56 -2.32 13.55
N GLU A 164 -13.11 -1.18 14.00
CA GLU A 164 -14.33 -0.62 13.41
C GLU A 164 -14.14 -0.10 11.98
N ARG A 165 -12.90 0.23 11.58
CA ARG A 165 -12.58 0.56 10.18
C ARG A 165 -12.56 -0.68 9.30
N MET A 166 -11.99 -1.80 9.77
CA MET A 166 -11.97 -3.07 9.04
C MET A 166 -13.38 -3.53 8.68
N LYS A 167 -14.33 -3.39 9.61
CA LYS A 167 -15.75 -3.77 9.42
C LYS A 167 -16.50 -2.97 8.34
N ARG A 168 -15.89 -1.93 7.76
CA ARG A 168 -16.49 -1.13 6.68
C ARG A 168 -16.28 -1.73 5.29
N HIS A 169 -15.64 -2.89 5.18
CA HIS A 169 -15.61 -3.64 3.93
C HIS A 169 -17.06 -3.89 3.44
N PRO A 170 -17.41 -3.64 2.17
CA PRO A 170 -18.78 -3.79 1.66
C PRO A 170 -19.37 -5.17 1.92
N ASP A 171 -18.55 -6.22 1.78
CA ASP A 171 -18.96 -7.60 2.01
C ASP A 171 -18.86 -8.04 3.49
N ASN A 172 -18.60 -7.11 4.42
CA ASN A 172 -18.44 -7.40 5.85
C ASN A 172 -17.42 -8.52 6.14
N VAL A 173 -16.29 -8.46 5.44
CA VAL A 173 -15.13 -9.34 5.64
C VAL A 173 -13.96 -8.58 6.24
N ALA A 174 -13.15 -9.27 7.03
CA ALA A 174 -11.88 -8.79 7.52
C ALA A 174 -10.80 -9.04 6.47
N ASP A 175 -10.75 -8.18 5.45
CA ASP A 175 -9.68 -8.14 4.45
C ASP A 175 -8.85 -6.87 4.65
N CYS A 176 -7.62 -7.06 5.10
CA CYS A 176 -6.60 -6.03 5.21
C CYS A 176 -5.28 -6.49 4.60
N SER A 177 -5.35 -7.30 3.54
CA SER A 177 -4.20 -7.93 2.86
C SER A 177 -3.04 -6.98 2.56
N ASP A 178 -3.32 -5.78 2.06
CA ASP A 178 -2.27 -4.81 1.78
C ASP A 178 -1.46 -4.38 3.03
N ALA A 179 -2.03 -4.45 4.24
CA ALA A 179 -1.32 -4.14 5.48
C ALA A 179 -0.17 -5.12 5.77
N GLY A 180 -0.23 -6.33 5.21
CA GLY A 180 0.84 -7.31 5.32
C GLY A 180 2.16 -6.87 4.68
N MET A 181 2.11 -5.98 3.68
CA MET A 181 3.33 -5.40 3.10
C MET A 181 4.06 -4.47 4.07
N LEU A 182 3.30 -3.70 4.87
CA LEU A 182 3.89 -2.87 5.93
C LEU A 182 4.45 -3.72 7.06
N TYR A 183 3.71 -4.75 7.50
CA TYR A 183 4.20 -5.67 8.51
C TYR A 183 5.50 -6.36 8.08
N TYR A 184 5.57 -6.85 6.83
CA TYR A 184 6.80 -7.39 6.25
C TYR A 184 7.93 -6.35 6.26
N LEU A 185 7.67 -5.10 5.86
CA LEU A 185 8.71 -4.06 5.85
C LEU A 185 9.33 -3.85 7.24
N PHE A 186 8.53 -3.94 8.31
CA PHE A 186 9.03 -3.77 9.68
C PHE A 186 9.68 -5.01 10.27
N THR A 187 9.27 -6.21 9.86
CA THR A 187 9.63 -7.47 10.56
C THR A 187 10.44 -8.45 9.71
N GLY A 188 10.43 -8.30 8.39
CA GLY A 188 10.92 -9.28 7.43
C GLY A 188 10.04 -10.53 7.28
N ASP A 189 8.91 -10.61 7.97
CA ASP A 189 8.05 -11.80 8.02
C ASP A 189 6.92 -11.72 6.98
N GLU A 190 7.02 -12.56 5.93
CA GLU A 190 5.98 -12.69 4.90
C GLU A 190 4.77 -13.52 5.35
N TYR A 191 4.81 -14.08 6.57
CA TYR A 191 3.77 -14.92 7.19
C TYR A 191 3.16 -14.25 8.42
N GLY A 192 2.93 -12.93 8.34
CA GLY A 192 2.14 -12.22 9.35
C GLY A 192 0.80 -12.91 9.62
N SER A 193 0.20 -12.63 10.78
CA SER A 193 -1.09 -13.19 11.17
C SER A 193 -1.77 -12.30 12.21
N PRO A 194 -3.07 -12.49 12.50
CA PRO A 194 -3.75 -11.71 13.54
C PRO A 194 -3.06 -11.83 14.90
N GLU A 195 -2.59 -13.03 15.26
CA GLU A 195 -1.89 -13.26 16.53
C GLU A 195 -0.49 -12.60 16.54
N LYS A 196 0.27 -12.71 15.46
CA LYS A 196 1.56 -12.02 15.35
C LYS A 196 1.39 -10.50 15.36
N PHE A 197 0.35 -9.98 14.73
CA PHE A 197 0.04 -8.56 14.73
C PHE A 197 -0.33 -8.05 16.13
N LYS A 198 -1.11 -8.83 16.88
CA LYS A 198 -1.38 -8.55 18.30
C LYS A 198 -0.09 -8.45 19.11
N GLN A 199 0.83 -9.39 18.92
CA GLN A 199 2.13 -9.38 19.60
C GLN A 199 2.99 -8.19 19.17
N PHE A 200 2.99 -7.86 17.88
CA PHE A 200 3.71 -6.72 17.32
C PHE A 200 3.24 -5.38 17.89
N LEU A 201 1.92 -5.19 18.04
CA LEU A 201 1.36 -3.97 18.63
C LEU A 201 1.59 -3.89 20.14
N GLY A 202 1.76 -5.01 20.83
CA GLY A 202 2.07 -5.06 22.25
C GLY A 202 1.05 -4.30 23.10
N LYS A 203 1.46 -3.16 23.68
CA LYS A 203 0.59 -2.30 24.51
C LYS A 203 -0.06 -1.14 23.76
N GLY A 204 0.30 -0.90 22.50
CA GLY A 204 -0.26 0.19 21.68
C GLY A 204 0.68 0.71 20.62
N VAL A 205 0.18 1.64 19.81
CA VAL A 205 0.94 2.26 18.71
C VAL A 205 1.82 3.41 19.20
N MET A 206 1.44 4.06 20.29
CA MET A 206 2.20 5.16 20.89
C MET A 206 3.10 4.62 21.99
N ALA A 207 4.42 4.65 21.77
CA ALA A 207 5.35 4.68 22.90
C ALA A 207 4.98 5.91 23.75
N LYS A 208 4.79 5.73 25.06
CA LYS A 208 4.92 6.86 25.97
C LYS A 208 6.30 7.45 25.69
N GLY A 209 6.34 8.71 25.25
CA GLY A 209 7.59 9.46 25.13
C GLY A 209 8.38 9.43 26.43
#